data_AF-A0A369W6M7-F1
#
_entry.id   AF-A0A369W6M7-F1
#
_cell.length_a   1.000
_cell.length_b   1.000
_cell.length_c   1.000
_cell.angle_alpha   90.00
_cell.angle_beta   90.00
_cell.angle_gamma   90.00
#
_symmetry.space_group_name_H-M   'P 1'
#
loop_
_entity.id
_entity.type
_entity.pdbx_description
1 polymer ?
#
loop_
_entity_poly.entity_id
_entity_poly.type
_entity_poly.pdbx_seq_one_letter_code
_entity_poly.pdbx_strand_id
1 'polypeptide(L)'
;MASTLTTLEDIRTWTQPRGGNPIMADMPEPNGTDQHLLGLTFDQHMLNADANEGPDRPGSHFELVDWESWYAAFQAQDLVLVVDDDLEGDTYADYRFMSRSEAEKG
;
A
#
# COMPACT_ATOMS: atom_id res chain seq x y z
N MET A 1 -7.47 6.75 17.10
CA MET A 1 -7.35 5.39 17.69
C MET A 1 -6.88 4.49 16.56
N ALA A 2 -5.81 3.72 16.74
CA ALA A 2 -5.31 2.88 15.67
C ALA A 2 -6.16 1.61 15.47
N SER A 3 -6.55 1.34 14.23
CA SER A 3 -7.31 0.17 13.80
C SER A 3 -6.46 -0.72 12.89
N THR A 4 -6.56 -2.03 13.04
CA THR A 4 -5.80 -3.00 12.23
C THR A 4 -6.70 -3.62 11.16
N LEU A 5 -6.40 -3.32 9.90
CA LEU A 5 -7.12 -3.80 8.74
C LEU A 5 -6.37 -5.00 8.14
N THR A 6 -7.09 -6.10 7.94
CA THR A 6 -6.51 -7.37 7.44
C THR A 6 -7.22 -7.90 6.19
N THR A 7 -8.41 -7.38 5.89
CA THR A 7 -9.22 -7.78 4.74
C THR A 7 -9.21 -6.70 3.68
N LEU A 8 -9.34 -7.12 2.42
CA LEU A 8 -9.37 -6.18 1.30
C LEU A 8 -10.54 -5.19 1.42
N GLU A 9 -11.71 -5.65 1.85
CA GLU A 9 -12.90 -4.81 2.00
C GLU A 9 -12.71 -3.71 3.03
N ASP A 10 -12.04 -4.00 4.13
CA ASP A 10 -11.79 -3.06 5.22
C ASP A 10 -10.77 -1.99 4.78
N ILE A 11 -9.67 -2.43 4.17
CA ILE A 11 -8.65 -1.55 3.58
C ILE A 11 -9.29 -0.62 2.53
N ARG A 12 -10.15 -1.16 1.65
CA ARG A 12 -10.86 -0.35 0.65
C ARG A 12 -11.81 0.64 1.29
N THR A 13 -12.58 0.22 2.29
CA THR A 13 -13.53 1.09 2.98
C THR A 13 -12.83 2.29 3.63
N TRP A 14 -11.63 2.07 4.19
CA TRP A 14 -10.82 3.16 4.73
C TRP A 14 -10.14 4.01 3.65
N THR A 15 -9.67 3.40 2.56
CA THR A 15 -8.88 4.06 1.52
C THR A 15 -9.73 4.87 0.52
N GLN A 16 -10.87 4.33 0.08
CA GLN A 16 -11.76 4.92 -0.93
C GLN A 16 -12.26 6.35 -0.61
N PRO A 17 -12.74 6.68 0.60
CA PRO A 17 -13.20 8.04 0.90
C PRO A 17 -12.07 9.08 0.86
N ARG A 18 -10.81 8.64 0.93
CA ARG A 18 -9.61 9.47 0.83
C ARG A 18 -9.09 9.57 -0.60
N GLY A 19 -9.76 8.94 -1.57
CA GLY A 19 -9.30 8.88 -2.96
C GLY A 19 -8.07 8.01 -3.17
N GLY A 20 -7.77 7.10 -2.23
CA GLY A 20 -6.57 6.29 -2.29
C GLY A 20 -6.66 5.11 -3.25
N ASN A 21 -5.52 4.74 -3.82
CA ASN A 21 -5.36 3.63 -4.75
C ASN A 21 -4.15 2.77 -4.37
N PRO A 22 -4.19 1.46 -4.63
CA PRO A 22 -3.11 0.56 -4.30
C PRO A 22 -1.99 0.71 -5.31
N ILE A 23 -0.78 0.80 -4.79
CA ILE A 23 0.45 0.82 -5.59
C ILE A 23 1.36 -0.31 -5.14
N MET A 24 2.09 -0.88 -6.09
CA MET A 24 3.04 -1.96 -5.84
C MET A 24 4.32 -1.67 -6.60
N ALA A 25 5.47 -2.01 -6.04
CA ALA A 25 6.73 -2.00 -6.75
C ALA A 25 7.41 -3.36 -6.62
N ASP A 26 8.00 -3.82 -7.71
CA ASP A 26 8.82 -5.01 -7.71
C ASP A 26 10.18 -4.70 -7.08
N MET A 27 10.56 -5.46 -6.05
CA MET A 27 11.88 -5.35 -5.44
C MET A 27 12.70 -6.60 -5.80
N PRO A 28 13.69 -6.47 -6.71
CA PRO A 28 14.54 -7.59 -7.07
C PRO A 28 15.47 -7.90 -5.90
N GLU A 29 15.09 -8.86 -5.06
CA GLU A 29 15.98 -9.39 -4.04
C GLU A 29 17.00 -10.37 -4.65
N PRO A 30 18.28 -10.33 -4.23
CA PRO A 30 19.32 -11.20 -4.76
C PRO A 30 19.11 -12.70 -4.45
N ASN A 31 18.18 -13.03 -3.55
CA ASN A 31 17.88 -14.41 -3.13
C ASN A 31 16.65 -15.04 -3.82
N GLY A 32 16.00 -14.35 -4.76
CA GLY A 32 14.90 -14.92 -5.56
C GLY A 32 13.57 -15.11 -4.83
N THR A 33 13.39 -14.46 -3.68
CA THR A 33 12.06 -14.28 -3.09
C THR A 33 11.44 -13.05 -3.74
N ASP A 34 10.31 -13.21 -4.43
CA ASP A 34 9.53 -12.11 -4.99
C ASP A 34 8.97 -11.24 -3.83
N GLN A 35 9.76 -10.29 -3.36
CA GLN A 35 9.33 -9.33 -2.35
C GLN A 35 8.75 -8.11 -3.07
N HIS A 36 7.44 -7.90 -2.94
CA HIS A 36 6.78 -6.73 -3.49
C HIS A 36 6.68 -5.64 -2.42
N LEU A 37 7.10 -4.43 -2.76
CA LEU A 37 6.84 -3.26 -1.93
C LEU A 37 5.40 -2.81 -2.15
N LEU A 38 4.61 -2.84 -1.08
CA LEU A 38 3.21 -2.43 -1.11
C LEU A 38 3.07 -1.01 -0.58
N GLY A 39 2.21 -0.23 -1.22
CA GLY A 39 1.85 1.11 -0.78
C GLY A 39 0.42 1.47 -1.13
N LEU A 40 -0.06 2.57 -0.55
CA LEU A 40 -1.30 3.25 -0.91
C LEU A 40 -0.97 4.69 -1.29
N THR A 41 -1.40 5.14 -2.47
CA THR A 41 -1.27 6.53 -2.90
C THR A 41 -2.62 7.23 -2.80
N PHE A 42 -2.66 8.42 -2.23
CA PHE A 42 -3.85 9.27 -2.12
C PHE A 42 -3.82 10.47 -3.07
N ASP A 43 -2.74 10.58 -3.83
CA ASP A 43 -2.49 11.74 -4.67
C ASP A 43 -2.91 11.48 -6.11
N GLN A 44 -3.81 12.32 -6.63
CA GLN A 44 -4.27 12.21 -8.03
C GLN A 44 -3.17 12.53 -9.04
N HIS A 45 -2.08 13.21 -8.66
CA HIS A 45 -0.97 13.55 -9.54
C HIS A 45 -0.12 12.33 -9.88
N MET A 46 0.07 11.39 -8.94
CA MET A 46 0.74 10.11 -9.24
C MET A 46 -0.01 9.30 -10.31
N LEU A 47 -1.34 9.29 -10.28
CA LEU A 47 -2.18 8.59 -11.28
C LEU A 47 -2.08 9.20 -12.69
N ASN A 48 -1.67 10.46 -12.81
CA ASN A 48 -1.52 11.17 -14.09
C ASN A 48 -0.05 11.24 -14.56
N ALA A 49 0.91 10.89 -13.70
CA ALA A 49 2.35 10.94 -14.02
C ALA A 49 2.79 9.78 -14.93
N ASP A 50 1.99 8.71 -15.04
CA ASP A 50 2.20 7.58 -15.96
C ASP A 50 2.31 7.98 -17.45
N ALA A 51 1.92 9.20 -17.81
CA ALA A 51 1.87 9.62 -19.21
C ALA A 51 3.16 10.29 -19.75
N ASN A 52 4.18 10.63 -18.94
CA ASN A 52 5.29 11.44 -19.49
C ASN A 52 6.70 11.35 -18.87
N GLU A 53 7.04 10.36 -18.04
CA GLU A 53 8.43 10.21 -17.56
C GLU A 53 9.11 8.98 -18.17
N GLY A 54 10.15 9.23 -18.97
CA GLY A 54 10.79 8.27 -19.86
C GLY A 54 11.54 7.09 -19.20
N PRO A 55 12.06 6.17 -20.02
CA PRO A 55 12.50 4.84 -19.62
C PRO A 55 13.93 4.82 -19.01
N ASP A 56 14.17 5.51 -17.89
CA ASP A 56 15.55 5.62 -17.36
C ASP A 56 15.67 5.63 -15.83
N ARG A 57 14.89 4.79 -15.10
CA ARG A 57 15.25 4.42 -13.72
C ARG A 57 15.04 2.93 -13.45
N PRO A 58 16.10 2.10 -13.46
CA PRO A 58 16.02 0.73 -13.00
C PRO A 58 15.95 0.70 -11.47
N GLY A 59 14.84 0.17 -10.94
CA GLY A 59 14.69 -0.20 -9.53
C GLY A 59 13.68 0.67 -8.78
N SER A 60 12.53 0.08 -8.43
CA SER A 60 11.51 0.62 -7.53
C SER A 60 10.61 1.74 -8.10
N HIS A 61 10.04 1.55 -9.29
CA HIS A 61 8.88 2.34 -9.70
C HIS A 61 7.62 1.73 -9.05
N PHE A 62 6.92 2.50 -8.24
CA PHE A 62 5.59 2.12 -7.75
C PHE A 62 4.59 2.31 -8.87
N GLU A 63 4.00 1.21 -9.33
CA GLU A 63 2.95 1.20 -10.34
C GLU A 63 1.57 1.08 -9.67
N LEU A 64 0.58 1.70 -10.30
CA LEU A 64 -0.82 1.46 -9.93
C LEU A 64 -1.19 0.03 -10.29
N VAL A 65 -1.69 -0.72 -9.32
CA VAL A 65 -2.09 -2.12 -9.53
C VAL A 65 -3.55 -2.33 -9.19
N ASP A 66 -4.09 -3.49 -9.57
CA ASP A 66 -5.40 -3.91 -9.09
C ASP A 66 -5.36 -4.29 -7.61
N TRP A 67 -6.45 -3.96 -6.91
CA TRP A 67 -6.66 -4.31 -5.51
C TRP A 67 -6.49 -5.81 -5.22
N GLU A 68 -6.90 -6.68 -6.15
CA GLU A 68 -6.79 -8.12 -6.00
C GLU A 68 -5.32 -8.57 -6.04
N SER A 69 -4.54 -8.08 -6.99
CA SER A 69 -3.11 -8.38 -7.12
C SER A 69 -2.31 -7.84 -5.93
N TRP A 70 -2.59 -6.60 -5.53
CA TRP A 70 -1.99 -5.98 -4.35
C TRP A 70 -2.31 -6.77 -3.07
N TYR A 71 -3.56 -7.20 -2.90
CA TYR A 71 -3.97 -7.96 -1.72
C TYR A 71 -3.37 -9.37 -1.69
N ALA A 72 -3.20 -10.01 -2.84
CA ALA A 72 -2.49 -11.28 -2.93
C ALA A 72 -1.04 -11.16 -2.43
N ALA A 73 -0.33 -10.10 -2.84
CA ALA A 73 1.03 -9.82 -2.35
C ALA A 73 1.06 -9.45 -0.87
N PHE A 74 0.04 -8.73 -0.37
CA PHE A 74 -0.13 -8.41 1.05
C PHE A 74 -0.30 -9.67 1.90
N GLN A 75 -1.13 -10.61 1.44
CA GLN A 75 -1.33 -11.90 2.11
C GLN A 75 -0.10 -12.80 2.02
N ALA A 76 0.60 -12.81 0.88
CA ALA A 76 1.81 -13.60 0.70
C ALA A 76 2.93 -13.19 1.68
N GLN A 77 2.95 -11.92 2.10
CA GLN A 77 3.91 -11.37 3.04
C GLN A 77 3.42 -11.38 4.50
N ASP A 78 2.25 -11.95 4.79
CA ASP A 78 1.61 -11.99 6.12
C ASP A 78 1.53 -10.61 6.81
N LEU A 79 1.23 -9.58 6.01
CA LEU A 79 1.15 -8.21 6.46
C LEU A 79 -0.24 -7.86 7.02
N VAL A 80 -0.27 -6.82 7.84
CA VAL A 80 -1.47 -6.14 8.32
C VAL A 80 -1.31 -4.64 8.12
N LEU A 81 -2.41 -3.93 7.88
CA LEU A 81 -2.41 -2.49 7.71
C LEU A 81 -2.92 -1.84 8.99
N VAL A 82 -2.07 -1.11 9.69
CA VAL A 82 -2.48 -0.35 10.88
C VAL A 82 -2.72 1.09 10.44
N VAL A 83 -3.94 1.57 10.64
CA VAL A 83 -4.40 2.91 10.26
C VAL A 83 -4.82 3.68 11.50
N ASP A 84 -4.66 5.00 11.52
CA ASP A 84 -5.32 5.81 12.54
C ASP A 84 -6.74 6.21 12.08
N ASP A 85 -7.70 6.06 13.00
CA ASP A 85 -9.10 6.43 12.80
C ASP A 85 -9.35 7.95 12.95
N ASP A 86 -8.33 8.73 13.32
CA ASP A 86 -8.43 10.19 13.44
C ASP A 86 -8.64 10.83 12.05
N LEU A 87 -9.92 10.93 11.67
CA LEU A 87 -10.44 11.65 10.51
C LEU A 87 -10.58 13.16 10.79
N GLU A 88 -10.11 13.65 11.93
CA GLU A 88 -10.29 15.03 12.37
C GLU A 88 -9.31 15.96 11.65
N GLY A 89 -9.56 16.17 10.35
CA GLY A 89 -9.16 17.38 9.64
C GLY A 89 -7.78 17.38 8.99
N ASP A 90 -6.97 16.35 9.19
CA ASP A 90 -5.67 16.25 8.53
C ASP A 90 -5.78 15.37 7.26
N THR A 91 -5.49 15.98 6.11
CA THR A 91 -5.42 15.32 4.79
C THR A 91 -4.35 14.22 4.73
N TYR A 92 -3.61 14.00 5.82
CA TYR A 92 -2.57 13.01 5.96
C TYR A 92 -3.17 11.71 6.51
N ALA A 93 -3.36 10.75 5.61
CA ALA A 93 -3.69 9.39 6.00
C ALA A 93 -2.45 8.73 6.62
N ASP A 94 -2.34 8.69 7.96
CA ASP A 94 -1.30 7.88 8.62
C ASP A 94 -1.68 6.41 8.54
N TYR A 95 -0.86 5.63 7.84
CA TYR A 95 -0.95 4.19 7.80
C TYR A 95 0.44 3.58 7.84
N ARG A 96 0.53 2.35 8.35
CA ARG A 96 1.76 1.57 8.38
C ARG A 96 1.46 0.11 8.10
N PHE A 97 2.35 -0.52 7.34
CA PHE A 97 2.37 -1.97 7.24
C PHE A 97 3.13 -2.54 8.42
N MET A 98 2.57 -3.58 9.02
CA MET A 98 3.23 -4.36 10.07
C MET A 98 3.09 -5.83 9.74
N SER A 99 4.02 -6.66 10.19
CA SER A 99 3.81 -8.11 10.14
C SER A 99 2.66 -8.47 11.09
N ARG A 100 1.83 -9.47 10.75
CA ARG A 100 0.76 -9.93 11.66
C ARG A 100 1.28 -10.25 13.06
N SER A 101 2.41 -10.92 13.13
CA SER A 101 3.11 -11.25 14.38
C SER A 101 3.55 -10.03 15.20
N GLU A 102 3.77 -8.88 14.58
CA GLU A 102 4.14 -7.63 15.27
C GLU A 102 2.90 -6.90 15.79
N ALA A 103 1.82 -6.88 15.02
CA ALA A 103 0.56 -6.27 15.43
C ALA A 103 -0.11 -7.01 16.60
N GLU A 104 0.04 -8.33 16.70
CA GLU A 104 -0.49 -9.11 17.83
C GLU A 104 0.28 -8.91 19.15
N LYS A 105 1.46 -8.27 19.11
CA LYS A 105 2.31 -8.01 20.29
C LYS A 105 2.21 -6.57 20.81
N GLY A 106 1.55 -5.68 20.08
CA GLY A 106 1.32 -4.28 20.46
C GLY A 106 0.04 -4.13 21.27
#